data_AF-A0A372FQK0-F1
#
_entry.id   AF-A0A372FQK0-F1
#
_cell.length_a   1.000
_cell.length_b   1.000
_cell.length_c   1.000
_cell.angle_alpha   90.00
_cell.angle_beta   90.00
_cell.angle_gamma   90.00
#
_symmetry.space_group_name_H-M   'P 1'
#
loop_
_entity.id
_entity.type
_entity.pdbx_description
1 polymer ?
#
loop_
_entity_poly.entity_id
_entity_poly.type
_entity_poly.pdbx_seq_one_letter_code
_entity_poly.pdbx_strand_id
1 'polypeptide(L)'
;MVLAANPQNSPSNGEKRIQDGFFTVDSFQGNQAEVIAISLVRNNQKQPSDGLGFLSHPQRMNVLISRAERLLILVGSWDFFRAQVAHVSRNPDRFSGLLHLAVMTRPLGELVRRG
;
A
#
# COMPACT_ATOMS: atom_id res chain seq x y z
N MET A 1 -4.21 -7.96 -1.98
CA MET A 1 -4.75 -8.71 -0.82
C MET A 1 -4.25 -8.02 0.44
N VAL A 2 -5.11 -7.88 1.45
CA VAL A 2 -4.82 -7.29 2.77
C VAL A 2 -4.95 -8.42 3.79
N LEU A 3 -3.93 -8.65 4.60
CA LEU A 3 -3.97 -9.49 5.79
C LEU A 3 -3.97 -8.55 6.99
N ALA A 4 -4.95 -8.72 7.87
CA ALA A 4 -5.04 -7.98 9.13
C ALA A 4 -4.82 -8.94 10.30
N ALA A 5 -3.99 -8.53 11.26
CA ALA A 5 -3.70 -9.31 12.46
C ALA A 5 -3.58 -8.42 13.71
N ASN A 6 -4.08 -8.92 14.84
CA ASN A 6 -4.05 -8.26 16.15
C ASN A 6 -3.39 -9.15 17.22
N PRO A 7 -2.04 -9.29 17.20
CA PRO A 7 -1.32 -10.35 17.92
C PRO A 7 -1.31 -10.23 19.46
N GLN A 8 -1.76 -9.12 20.05
CA GLN A 8 -1.61 -8.83 21.49
C GLN A 8 -2.92 -8.75 22.30
N ASN A 9 -4.09 -9.10 21.74
CA ASN A 9 -5.35 -8.84 22.46
C ASN A 9 -6.16 -10.08 22.82
N SER A 10 -6.24 -10.32 24.14
CA SER A 10 -7.41 -10.92 24.77
C SER A 10 -8.60 -9.95 24.63
N PRO A 11 -9.82 -10.41 24.31
CA PRO A 11 -10.95 -9.51 24.09
C PRO A 11 -11.31 -8.74 25.37
N SER A 12 -11.16 -7.41 25.36
CA SER A 12 -11.76 -6.53 26.35
C SER A 12 -13.13 -6.03 25.87
N ASN A 13 -14.07 -6.00 26.80
CA ASN A 13 -15.52 -5.86 26.61
C ASN A 13 -15.93 -4.64 25.73
N GLY A 14 -16.58 -4.89 24.59
CA GLY A 14 -17.40 -3.89 23.87
C GLY A 14 -16.85 -3.30 22.55
N GLU A 15 -15.56 -3.42 22.25
CA GLU A 15 -15.02 -2.95 20.96
C GLU A 15 -15.23 -4.00 19.85
N LYS A 16 -15.99 -3.65 18.82
CA LYS A 16 -16.14 -4.49 17.61
C LYS A 16 -14.86 -4.39 16.77
N ARG A 17 -13.80 -5.07 17.21
CA ARG A 17 -12.53 -5.15 16.48
C ARG A 17 -12.52 -6.34 15.52
N ILE A 18 -11.80 -6.17 14.42
CA ILE A 18 -11.82 -7.07 13.27
C ILE A 18 -11.11 -8.37 13.65
N GLN A 19 -11.71 -9.50 13.31
CA GLN A 19 -11.07 -10.80 13.41
C GLN A 19 -9.91 -10.87 12.42
N ASP A 20 -8.82 -11.51 12.84
CA ASP A 20 -7.67 -11.79 11.98
C ASP A 20 -8.15 -12.46 10.69
N GLY A 21 -7.67 -12.01 9.54
CA GLY A 21 -8.22 -12.50 8.29
C GLY A 21 -7.66 -11.87 7.03
N PHE A 22 -8.06 -12.46 5.90
CA PHE A 22 -7.70 -12.02 4.56
C PHE A 22 -8.84 -11.24 3.92
N PHE A 23 -8.50 -10.07 3.39
CA PHE A 23 -9.45 -9.12 2.83
C PHE A 23 -8.94 -8.59 1.49
N THR A 24 -9.85 -8.02 0.71
CA THR A 24 -9.49 -7.08 -0.37
C THR A 24 -9.35 -5.68 0.19
N VAL A 25 -8.75 -4.76 -0.57
CA VAL A 25 -8.65 -3.35 -0.17
C VAL A 25 -10.04 -2.76 0.08
N ASP A 26 -10.98 -3.05 -0.83
CA ASP A 26 -12.32 -2.47 -0.80
C ASP A 26 -13.15 -3.04 0.36
N SER A 27 -13.05 -4.34 0.64
CA SER A 27 -13.73 -4.96 1.79
C SER A 27 -13.14 -4.56 3.15
N PHE A 28 -11.93 -3.97 3.17
CA PHE A 28 -11.26 -3.52 4.39
C PHE A 28 -11.40 -2.01 4.63
N GLN A 29 -12.25 -1.32 3.86
CA GLN A 29 -12.48 0.11 4.05
C GLN A 29 -13.23 0.39 5.36
N GLY A 30 -12.80 1.42 6.10
CA GLY A 30 -13.41 1.82 7.39
C GLY A 30 -12.92 1.02 8.60
N ASN A 31 -12.07 0.03 8.35
CA ASN A 31 -11.58 -0.95 9.30
C ASN A 31 -10.09 -0.67 9.63
N GLN A 32 -9.58 -1.02 10.82
CA GLN A 32 -8.17 -0.84 11.21
C GLN A 32 -7.67 -2.07 11.98
N ALA A 33 -6.35 -2.32 11.94
CA ALA A 33 -5.71 -3.41 12.66
C ALA A 33 -4.29 -3.02 13.12
N GLU A 34 -3.80 -3.68 14.17
CA GLU A 34 -2.46 -3.43 14.72
C GLU A 34 -1.38 -3.72 13.68
N VAL A 35 -1.49 -4.86 13.01
CA VAL A 35 -0.57 -5.29 11.95
C VAL A 35 -1.36 -5.50 10.67
N ILE A 36 -0.88 -4.87 9.59
CA ILE A 36 -1.41 -5.10 8.25
C ILE A 36 -0.29 -5.52 7.30
N ALA A 37 -0.50 -6.62 6.58
CA ALA A 37 0.34 -7.00 5.45
C ALA A 37 -0.43 -6.87 4.13
N ILE A 38 0.15 -6.17 3.16
CA ILE A 38 -0.47 -5.93 1.85
C ILE A 38 0.40 -6.56 0.78
N SER A 39 -0.20 -7.45 0.01
CA SER A 39 0.38 -7.87 -1.27
C SER A 39 -0.14 -6.96 -2.38
N LEU A 40 0.80 -6.27 -3.04
CA LEU A 40 0.54 -5.37 -4.16
C LEU A 40 0.34 -6.14 -5.48
N VAL A 41 0.81 -7.40 -5.58
CA VAL A 41 0.59 -8.40 -6.67
C VAL A 41 0.96 -7.94 -8.11
N ARG A 42 1.26 -6.66 -8.35
CA ARG A 42 1.53 -6.13 -9.69
C ARG A 42 2.96 -6.39 -10.12
N ASN A 43 3.11 -7.22 -11.16
CA ASN A 43 4.32 -7.38 -11.94
C ASN A 43 3.92 -7.79 -13.37
N ASN A 44 3.57 -6.82 -14.22
CA ASN A 44 3.10 -7.08 -15.59
C ASN A 44 3.92 -6.27 -16.61
N GLN A 45 3.83 -6.65 -17.89
CA GLN A 45 4.54 -6.00 -19.00
C GLN A 45 3.72 -4.86 -19.64
N LYS A 46 2.74 -4.28 -18.94
CA LYS A 46 1.94 -3.18 -19.50
C LYS A 46 2.75 -1.90 -19.60
N GLN A 47 2.30 -1.01 -20.47
CA GLN A 47 2.88 0.32 -20.64
C GLN A 47 2.98 1.06 -19.29
N PRO A 48 3.95 1.97 -19.12
CA PRO A 48 4.06 2.78 -17.89
C PRO A 48 2.73 3.46 -17.56
N SER A 49 2.40 3.57 -16.26
CA SER A 49 1.11 4.02 -15.71
C SER A 49 -0.04 3.01 -15.79
N ASP A 50 -0.20 2.29 -16.90
CA ASP A 50 -1.35 1.40 -17.13
C ASP A 50 -1.29 0.09 -16.33
N GLY A 51 -0.11 -0.29 -15.85
CA GLY A 51 0.10 -1.52 -15.09
C GLY A 51 -0.32 -1.46 -13.62
N LEU A 52 -0.54 -0.25 -13.08
CA LEU A 52 -0.67 0.00 -11.63
C LEU A 52 -2.04 -0.42 -11.07
N GLY A 53 -3.11 -0.30 -11.86
CA GLY A 53 -4.48 -0.55 -11.39
C GLY A 53 -4.87 0.39 -10.24
N PHE A 54 -5.39 -0.14 -9.13
CA PHE A 54 -5.90 0.72 -8.04
C PHE A 54 -4.81 1.58 -7.37
N LEU A 55 -3.53 1.24 -7.52
CA LEU A 55 -2.42 2.00 -6.92
C LEU A 55 -2.21 3.38 -7.56
N SER A 56 -2.72 3.59 -8.77
CA SER A 56 -2.78 4.92 -9.38
C SER A 56 -3.80 5.86 -8.70
N HIS A 57 -4.66 5.33 -7.82
CA HIS A 57 -5.67 6.12 -7.13
C HIS A 57 -5.16 6.51 -5.74
N PRO A 58 -4.78 7.78 -5.50
CA PRO A 58 -4.19 8.21 -4.23
C PRO A 58 -5.11 7.93 -3.04
N GLN A 59 -6.42 8.04 -3.22
CA GLN A 59 -7.42 7.75 -2.18
C GLN A 59 -7.34 6.29 -1.70
N ARG A 60 -7.25 5.33 -2.62
CA ARG A 60 -7.13 3.90 -2.28
C ARG A 60 -5.78 3.58 -1.64
N MET A 61 -4.73 4.28 -2.05
CA MET A 61 -3.42 4.12 -1.43
C MET A 61 -3.36 4.69 -0.02
N ASN A 62 -3.95 5.86 0.22
CA ASN A 62 -4.10 6.44 1.56
C ASN A 62 -4.93 5.51 2.45
N VAL A 63 -6.00 4.92 1.91
CA VAL A 63 -6.76 3.88 2.61
C VAL A 63 -5.86 2.70 2.93
N LEU A 64 -4.94 2.26 2.09
CA LEU A 64 -4.09 1.13 2.44
C LEU A 64 -3.06 1.44 3.53
N ILE A 65 -2.43 2.62 3.44
CA ILE A 65 -1.34 3.00 4.34
C ILE A 65 -1.85 3.36 5.74
N SER A 66 -3.02 4.01 5.84
CA SER A 66 -3.55 4.54 7.11
C SER A 66 -4.23 3.51 8.03
N ARG A 67 -4.22 2.22 7.66
CA ARG A 67 -5.01 1.19 8.35
C ARG A 67 -4.22 0.39 9.37
N ALA A 68 -2.89 0.43 9.27
CA ALA A 68 -2.00 -0.20 10.22
C ALA A 68 -1.77 0.75 11.40
N GLU A 69 -2.06 0.29 12.62
CA GLU A 69 -1.82 1.08 13.83
C GLU A 69 -0.36 0.98 14.32
N ARG A 70 0.27 -0.19 14.17
CA ARG A 70 1.63 -0.45 14.68
C ARG A 70 2.62 -0.86 13.61
N LEU A 71 2.24 -1.75 12.70
CA LEU A 71 3.15 -2.29 11.67
C LEU A 71 2.45 -2.46 10.33
N LEU A 72 3.06 -1.90 9.29
CA LEU A 72 2.66 -2.06 7.89
C LEU A 72 3.74 -2.85 7.14
N ILE A 73 3.35 -4.00 6.57
CA ILE A 73 4.21 -4.83 5.72
C ILE A 73 3.71 -4.70 4.28
N LEU A 74 4.56 -4.21 3.37
CA LEU A 74 4.26 -4.11 1.94
C LEU A 74 5.07 -5.14 1.16
N VAL A 75 4.38 -5.97 0.37
CA VAL A 75 5.00 -6.98 -0.49
C VAL A 75 4.65 -6.71 -1.95
N GLY A 76 5.66 -6.51 -2.80
CA GLY A 76 5.48 -6.24 -4.23
C GLY A 76 6.81 -6.15 -5.00
N SER A 77 6.73 -5.96 -6.32
CA SER A 77 7.91 -5.82 -7.19
C SER A 77 8.34 -4.35 -7.29
N TRP A 78 9.43 -3.98 -6.61
CA TRP A 78 9.92 -2.60 -6.61
C TRP A 78 10.47 -2.13 -7.94
N ASP A 79 11.05 -3.02 -8.73
CA ASP A 79 11.46 -2.70 -10.10
C ASP A 79 10.25 -2.37 -10.99
N PHE A 80 9.16 -3.11 -10.84
CA PHE A 80 7.92 -2.81 -11.53
C PHE A 80 7.40 -1.41 -11.17
N PHE A 81 7.32 -1.07 -9.87
CA PHE A 81 6.84 0.26 -9.47
C PHE A 81 7.75 1.38 -9.96
N ARG A 82 9.07 1.22 -9.90
CA ARG A 82 10.03 2.19 -10.44
C ARG A 82 9.82 2.41 -11.93
N ALA A 83 9.69 1.34 -12.71
CA ALA A 83 9.46 1.43 -14.15
C ALA A 83 8.13 2.14 -14.47
N GLN A 84 7.07 1.85 -13.71
CA GLN A 84 5.75 2.44 -13.92
C GLN A 84 5.68 3.95 -13.62
N VAL A 85 6.58 4.49 -12.79
CA VAL A 85 6.58 5.92 -12.42
C VAL A 85 7.81 6.69 -12.92
N ALA A 86 8.69 6.05 -13.70
CA ALA A 86 9.95 6.65 -14.15
C ALA A 86 9.77 7.94 -14.98
N HIS A 87 8.66 8.03 -15.73
CA HIS A 87 8.32 9.15 -16.60
C HIS A 87 7.53 10.26 -15.88
N VAL A 88 7.11 10.03 -14.64
CA VAL A 88 6.30 10.99 -13.88
C VAL A 88 7.20 12.16 -13.48
N SER A 89 6.91 13.34 -14.06
CA SER A 89 7.57 14.58 -13.66
C SER A 89 7.32 14.84 -12.17
N ARG A 90 8.39 15.07 -11.42
CA ARG A 90 8.34 15.35 -9.97
C ARG A 90 8.25 16.83 -9.66
N ASN A 91 7.93 17.64 -10.66
CA ASN A 91 7.71 19.05 -10.47
C ASN A 91 6.45 19.25 -9.61
N PRO A 92 6.53 19.89 -8.42
CA PRO A 92 5.38 20.17 -7.58
C PRO A 92 4.27 20.94 -8.31
N ASP A 93 4.64 21.75 -9.30
CA ASP A 93 3.73 22.58 -10.09
C ASP A 93 2.96 21.78 -11.17
N ARG A 94 3.35 20.52 -11.41
CA ARG A 94 2.66 19.60 -12.32
C ARG A 94 2.09 18.43 -11.51
N PHE A 95 0.85 18.60 -11.05
CA PHE A 95 0.10 17.52 -10.41
C PHE A 95 -0.14 16.37 -11.38
N SER A 96 0.62 15.28 -11.21
CA SER A 96 0.32 13.98 -11.79
C SER A 96 -0.46 13.16 -10.76
N GLY A 97 -1.51 12.46 -11.20
CA GLY A 97 -2.21 11.47 -10.39
C GLY A 97 -1.31 10.32 -9.90
N LEU A 98 -0.06 10.23 -10.35
CA LEU A 98 0.93 9.24 -9.90
C LEU A 98 2.06 9.82 -9.05
N LEU A 99 2.05 11.14 -8.79
CA LEU A 99 3.11 11.82 -8.05
C LEU A 99 3.31 11.20 -6.66
N HIS A 100 2.23 10.77 -6.01
CA HIS A 100 2.28 10.09 -4.71
C HIS A 100 3.11 8.80 -4.75
N LEU A 101 2.98 7.99 -5.81
CA LEU A 101 3.79 6.77 -5.98
C LEU A 101 5.23 7.12 -6.35
N ALA A 102 5.43 8.11 -7.24
CA ALA A 102 6.76 8.54 -7.68
C ALA A 102 7.63 9.03 -6.51
N VAL A 103 7.02 9.71 -5.53
CA VAL A 103 7.69 10.16 -4.30
C VAL A 103 8.05 8.97 -3.40
N MET A 104 7.13 8.03 -3.17
CA MET A 104 7.36 6.87 -2.28
C MET A 104 8.41 5.88 -2.78
N THR A 105 8.56 5.69 -4.10
CA THR A 105 9.49 4.68 -4.65
C THR A 105 10.97 4.94 -4.31
N ARG A 106 11.36 6.18 -3.96
CA ARG A 106 12.74 6.50 -3.58
C ARG A 106 13.11 5.99 -2.18
N PRO A 107 12.47 6.45 -1.09
CA PRO A 107 12.79 5.97 0.26
C PRO A 107 12.68 4.45 0.37
N LEU A 108 11.62 3.89 -0.23
CA LEU A 108 11.40 2.45 -0.17
C LEU A 108 12.41 1.68 -1.03
N GLY A 109 12.93 2.27 -2.10
CA GLY A 109 14.03 1.70 -2.88
C GLY A 109 15.35 1.70 -2.13
N GLU A 110 15.60 2.71 -1.29
CA GLU A 110 16.77 2.75 -0.41
C GLU A 110 16.66 1.72 0.72
N LEU A 111 15.48 1.57 1.32
CA LEU A 111 15.24 0.56 2.37
C LEU A 111 15.48 -0.86 1.85
N VAL A 112 15.05 -1.18 0.62
CA VAL A 112 15.29 -2.50 0.01
C VAL A 112 16.77 -2.77 -0.27
N ARG A 113 17.60 -1.74 -0.49
CA ARG A 113 19.06 -1.94 -0.71
C ARG A 113 19.86 -2.06 0.58
N ARG A 114 19.27 -1.73 1.73
CA ARG A 114 19.94 -1.74 3.03
C ARG A 114 19.71 -3.02 3.83
N GLY A 115 18.73 -3.84 3.45
CA GLY A 115 18.52 -5.19 3.97
C GLY A 115 19.12 -6.23 3.05
#